data_AF-A0AA40IUV3-F1
#
_entry.id   AF-A0AA40IUV3-F1
#
_cell.length_a   1.000
_cell.length_b   1.000
_cell.length_c   1.000
_cell.angle_alpha   90.00
_cell.angle_beta   90.00
_cell.angle_gamma   90.00
#
_symmetry.space_group_name_H-M   'P 1'
#
loop_
_entity.id
_entity.type
_entity.pdbx_description
1 polymer ?
#
loop_
_entity_poly.entity_id
_entity_poly.type
_entity_poly.pdbx_seq_one_letter_code
_entity_poly.pdbx_strand_id
1 'polypeptide(L)'
;MGKRTWTREEEQFLQDNLNSMTYCELSKTLKRKPGAIYQKAVRMDLEKDSAKKLKVDSLERELEFESRRKMHEFKFNLKKGQKVSLAIKENNRVLRKIKGQVVGKNKNFITLQALNYKESFLVSDFYSGVSQILD
;
A
#
# COMPACT_ATOMS: atom_id res chain seq x y z
N MET A 1 47.49 9.16 9.64
CA MET A 1 46.82 9.07 8.33
C MET A 1 45.96 10.31 8.13
N GLY A 2 46.20 11.07 7.06
CA GLY A 2 45.48 12.33 6.79
C GLY A 2 44.00 12.09 6.47
N LYS A 3 43.13 13.00 6.89
CA LYS A 3 41.70 12.98 6.55
C LYS A 3 41.56 13.37 5.07
N ARG A 4 41.00 12.49 4.23
CA ARG A 4 40.60 12.83 2.86
C ARG A 4 39.57 13.95 2.90
N THR A 5 39.89 15.08 2.28
CA THR A 5 39.01 16.26 2.16
C THR A 5 37.79 15.93 1.31
N TRP A 6 36.64 16.51 1.63
CA TRP A 6 35.42 16.42 0.80
C TRP A 6 35.54 17.40 -0.36
N THR A 7 35.22 16.96 -1.58
CA THR A 7 35.10 17.85 -2.74
C THR A 7 33.68 18.40 -2.83
N ARG A 8 33.50 19.51 -3.56
CA ARG A 8 32.17 20.11 -3.76
C ARG A 8 31.22 19.15 -4.49
N GLU A 9 31.73 18.35 -5.41
CA GLU A 9 30.94 17.37 -6.16
C GLU A 9 30.45 16.24 -5.24
N GLU A 10 31.28 15.79 -4.30
CA GLU A 10 30.88 14.78 -3.31
C GLU A 10 29.83 15.32 -2.33
N GLU A 11 29.95 16.60 -1.95
CA GLU A 11 28.97 17.30 -1.11
C GLU A 11 27.63 17.47 -1.82
N GLN A 12 27.66 17.92 -3.07
CA GLN A 12 26.46 18.06 -3.90
C GLN A 12 25.78 16.71 -4.12
N PHE A 13 26.55 15.68 -4.49
CA PHE A 13 26.01 14.32 -4.67
C PHE A 13 25.36 13.81 -3.38
N LEU A 14 25.98 14.05 -2.23
CA LEU A 14 25.41 13.67 -0.94
C LEU A 14 24.07 14.39 -0.71
N GLN A 15 24.00 15.70 -0.95
CA GLN A 15 22.77 16.49 -0.78
C GLN A 15 21.64 16.00 -1.68
N ASP A 16 21.93 15.74 -2.96
CA ASP A 16 20.94 15.33 -3.96
C ASP A 16 20.40 13.92 -3.71
N ASN A 17 21.21 13.04 -3.11
CA ASN A 17 20.92 11.61 -3.02
C ASN A 17 20.68 11.08 -1.59
N LEU A 18 20.84 11.91 -0.55
CA LEU A 18 20.75 11.45 0.85
C LEU A 18 19.41 10.75 1.16
N ASN A 19 18.31 11.27 0.59
CA ASN A 19 16.96 10.75 0.82
C ASN A 19 16.59 9.60 -0.14
N SER A 20 17.35 9.39 -1.21
CA SER A 20 17.07 8.41 -2.26
C SER A 20 17.92 7.13 -2.14
N MET A 21 19.03 7.19 -1.39
CA MET A 21 20.01 6.11 -1.27
C MET A 21 20.33 5.80 0.20
N THR A 22 20.60 4.55 0.52
CA THR A 22 21.15 4.15 1.83
C THR A 22 22.60 4.61 1.99
N TYR A 23 23.09 4.75 3.23
CA TYR A 23 24.51 5.07 3.47
C TYR A 23 25.48 4.04 2.88
N CYS A 24 25.04 2.78 2.73
CA CYS A 24 25.82 1.73 2.07
C CYS A 24 25.93 1.96 0.56
N GLU A 25 24.84 2.39 -0.10
CA GLU A 25 24.86 2.72 -1.53
C GLU A 25 25.68 4.00 -1.78
N LEU A 26 25.47 5.04 -0.98
CA LEU A 26 26.29 6.28 -1.03
C LEU A 26 27.78 5.97 -0.82
N SER A 27 28.10 5.02 0.07
CA SER A 27 29.46 4.54 0.34
C SER A 27 30.14 3.95 -0.88
N LYS A 28 29.41 3.14 -1.66
CA LYS A 28 29.91 2.55 -2.91
C LYS A 28 30.21 3.63 -3.95
N THR A 29 29.31 4.61 -4.13
CA THR A 29 29.48 5.68 -5.13
C THR A 29 30.59 6.66 -4.74
N LEU A 30 30.59 7.16 -3.50
CA LEU A 30 31.57 8.14 -3.02
C LEU A 30 32.92 7.51 -2.65
N LYS A 31 33.00 6.16 -2.63
CA LYS A 31 34.16 5.40 -2.16
C LYS A 31 34.63 5.86 -0.77
N ARG A 32 33.66 6.09 0.13
CA ARG A 32 33.86 6.52 1.54
C ARG A 32 33.15 5.56 2.48
N LYS A 33 33.61 5.44 3.73
CA LYS A 33 32.93 4.58 4.70
C LYS A 33 31.52 5.13 5.03
N PRO A 34 30.50 4.29 5.26
CA PRO A 34 29.15 4.75 5.60
C PRO A 34 29.13 5.72 6.80
N GLY A 35 29.92 5.44 7.83
CA GLY A 35 30.04 6.33 9.00
C GLY A 35 30.63 7.71 8.69
N ALA A 36 31.53 7.83 7.71
CA ALA A 36 32.07 9.11 7.27
C ALA A 36 31.02 9.93 6.51
N ILE A 37 30.15 9.26 5.75
CA ILE A 37 29.03 9.89 5.04
C ILE A 37 27.99 10.39 6.04
N TYR A 38 27.63 9.57 7.04
CA TYR A 38 26.75 9.99 8.13
C TYR A 38 27.28 11.23 8.84
N GLN A 39 28.55 11.22 9.28
CA GLN A 39 29.15 12.39 9.92
C GLN A 39 29.18 13.64 9.03
N LYS A 40 29.32 13.46 7.71
CA LYS A 40 29.28 14.59 6.78
C LYS A 40 27.86 15.14 6.63
N ALA A 41 26.86 14.28 6.47
CA ALA A 41 25.46 14.70 6.41
C ALA A 41 25.07 15.51 7.66
N VAL A 42 25.44 15.03 8.85
CA VAL A 42 25.22 15.76 10.12
C VAL A 42 25.93 17.13 10.13
N ARG A 43 27.17 17.22 9.65
CA ARG A 43 27.91 18.51 9.57
C ARG A 43 27.35 19.47 8.53
N MET A 44 26.63 18.96 7.55
CA MET A 44 25.95 19.76 6.52
C MET A 44 24.50 20.05 6.90
N ASP A 45 24.07 19.70 8.12
CA ASP A 45 22.69 19.84 8.61
C ASP A 45 21.66 19.15 7.69
N LEU A 46 22.07 18.02 7.09
CA LEU A 46 21.22 17.22 6.23
C LEU A 46 20.57 16.08 7.04
N GLU A 47 19.25 16.13 7.18
CA GLU A 47 18.47 15.06 7.78
C GLU A 47 18.03 14.05 6.73
N LYS A 48 18.17 12.76 7.04
CA LYS A 48 17.63 11.69 6.21
C LYS A 48 16.17 11.50 6.56
N ASP A 49 15.28 11.55 5.56
CA ASP A 49 13.88 11.17 5.73
C ASP A 49 13.80 9.76 6.35
N SER A 50 13.28 9.69 7.57
CA SER A 50 13.12 8.45 8.34
C SER A 50 12.10 7.50 7.70
N ALA A 51 11.24 8.04 6.82
CA ALA A 51 10.39 7.24 5.96
C ALA A 51 11.25 6.55 4.91
N LYS A 52 11.56 5.26 5.11
CA LYS A 52 12.00 4.37 4.03
C LYS A 52 11.04 4.55 2.86
N LYS A 53 11.40 5.36 1.87
CA LYS A 53 10.75 5.36 0.55
C LYS A 53 11.13 4.02 -0.06
N LEU A 54 10.28 3.00 0.16
CA LEU A 54 10.21 1.87 -0.75
C LEU A 54 10.15 2.50 -2.15
N LYS A 55 11.06 2.12 -3.05
CA LYS A 55 11.04 2.51 -4.46
C LYS A 55 9.85 1.82 -5.12
N VAL A 56 8.65 2.21 -4.73
CA VAL A 56 7.42 1.98 -5.47
C VAL A 56 7.37 3.10 -6.48
N ASP A 57 7.13 2.77 -7.74
CA ASP A 57 7.01 3.78 -8.78
C ASP A 57 5.98 4.84 -8.35
N SER A 58 6.26 6.12 -8.64
CA SER A 58 5.41 7.24 -8.22
C SER A 58 3.96 7.03 -8.66
N LEU A 59 3.77 6.45 -9.84
CA LEU A 59 2.46 6.11 -10.40
C LEU A 59 1.79 4.95 -9.65
N GLU A 60 2.51 3.86 -9.36
CA GLU A 60 1.97 2.73 -8.60
C GLU A 60 1.48 3.15 -7.21
N ARG A 61 2.24 4.04 -6.54
CA ARG A 61 1.86 4.56 -5.22
C ARG A 61 0.57 5.39 -5.28
N GLU A 62 0.45 6.25 -6.29
CA GLU A 62 -0.74 7.07 -6.50
C GLU A 62 -1.96 6.20 -6.82
N LEU A 63 -1.80 5.20 -7.69
CA LEU A 63 -2.85 4.23 -8.05
C LEU A 63 -3.31 3.41 -6.83
N GLU A 64 -2.37 2.92 -6.02
CA GLU A 64 -2.66 2.18 -4.78
C GLU A 64 -3.41 3.07 -3.78
N PHE A 65 -2.94 4.30 -3.56
CA PHE A 65 -3.59 5.25 -2.65
C PHE A 65 -5.00 5.60 -3.11
N GLU A 66 -5.17 5.89 -4.40
CA GLU A 66 -6.46 6.23 -4.98
C GLU A 66 -7.43 5.03 -4.86
N SER A 67 -6.96 3.82 -5.16
CA SER A 67 -7.76 2.60 -5.05
C SER A 67 -8.21 2.33 -3.62
N ARG A 68 -7.32 2.48 -2.64
CA ARG A 68 -7.67 2.35 -1.21
C ARG A 68 -8.67 3.40 -0.76
N ARG A 69 -8.50 4.65 -1.21
CA ARG A 69 -9.44 5.73 -0.92
C ARG A 69 -10.81 5.43 -1.49
N LYS A 70 -10.90 5.06 -2.77
CA LYS A 70 -12.15 4.67 -3.43
C LYS A 70 -12.82 3.48 -2.74
N MET A 71 -12.06 2.46 -2.36
CA MET A 71 -12.58 1.31 -1.61
C MET A 71 -13.14 1.73 -0.24
N HIS A 72 -12.48 2.64 0.47
CA HIS A 72 -12.96 3.15 1.76
C HIS A 72 -14.24 4.00 1.61
N GLU A 73 -14.37 4.73 0.51
CA GLU A 73 -15.57 5.50 0.17
C GLU A 73 -16.72 4.62 -0.36
N PHE A 74 -16.44 3.37 -0.73
CA PHE A 74 -17.44 2.43 -1.24
C PHE A 74 -18.46 2.07 -0.15
N LYS A 75 -19.70 2.55 -0.33
CA LYS A 75 -20.77 2.33 0.64
C LYS A 75 -21.70 1.20 0.20
N PHE A 76 -21.88 0.24 1.10
CA PHE A 76 -22.92 -0.78 0.98
C PHE A 76 -24.26 -0.30 1.52
N ASN A 77 -25.30 -0.31 0.68
CA ASN A 77 -26.68 -0.08 1.13
C ASN A 77 -27.42 -1.39 1.46
N LEU A 78 -26.76 -2.28 2.21
CA LEU A 78 -27.38 -3.50 2.74
C LEU A 78 -27.77 -3.34 4.20
N LYS A 79 -28.96 -3.82 4.56
CA LYS A 79 -29.48 -3.84 5.93
C LYS A 79 -29.36 -5.22 6.55
N LYS A 80 -29.14 -5.29 7.87
CA LYS A 80 -29.22 -6.56 8.61
C LYS A 80 -30.64 -7.12 8.45
N GLY A 81 -30.75 -8.42 8.17
CA GLY A 81 -32.01 -9.10 7.88
C GLY A 81 -32.43 -9.06 6.40
N GLN A 82 -31.76 -8.30 5.54
CA GLN A 82 -32.06 -8.28 4.11
C GLN A 82 -31.68 -9.61 3.45
N LYS A 83 -32.59 -10.18 2.64
CA LYS A 83 -32.29 -11.34 1.80
C LYS A 83 -31.65 -10.86 0.50
N VAL A 84 -30.56 -11.50 0.09
CA VAL A 84 -29.79 -11.16 -1.09
C VAL A 84 -29.39 -12.42 -1.86
N SER A 85 -29.23 -12.25 -3.18
CA SER A 85 -28.52 -13.21 -4.02
C SER A 85 -27.14 -12.61 -4.34
N LEU A 86 -26.07 -13.35 -4.10
CA LEU A 86 -24.69 -12.93 -4.36
C LEU A 86 -24.08 -13.82 -5.43
N ALA A 87 -23.43 -13.23 -6.42
CA ALA A 87 -22.62 -13.92 -7.41
C ALA A 87 -21.14 -13.69 -7.12
N ILE A 88 -20.35 -14.77 -7.12
CA ILE A 88 -18.90 -14.73 -7.10
C ILE A 88 -18.42 -14.95 -8.54
N LYS A 89 -17.55 -14.07 -9.02
CA LYS A 89 -16.99 -14.08 -10.37
C LYS A 89 -15.48 -14.24 -10.33
N GLU A 90 -14.95 -14.92 -11.34
CA GLU A 90 -13.54 -15.00 -11.66
C GLU A 90 -13.39 -14.85 -13.17
N ASN A 91 -12.49 -13.98 -13.65
CA ASN A 91 -12.28 -13.70 -15.08
C ASN A 91 -13.59 -13.42 -15.84
N ASN A 92 -14.48 -12.61 -15.24
CA ASN A 92 -15.83 -12.28 -15.75
C ASN A 92 -16.81 -13.46 -15.87
N ARG A 93 -16.46 -14.66 -15.40
CA ARG A 93 -17.35 -15.82 -15.36
C ARG A 93 -17.93 -15.98 -13.96
N VAL A 94 -19.23 -16.23 -13.87
CA VAL A 94 -19.89 -16.52 -12.58
C VAL A 94 -19.51 -17.93 -12.14
N LEU A 95 -18.73 -18.04 -11.06
CA LEU A 95 -18.33 -19.32 -10.48
C LEU A 95 -19.44 -19.90 -9.59
N ARG A 96 -20.01 -19.05 -8.74
CA ARG A 96 -20.95 -19.48 -7.70
C ARG A 96 -22.02 -18.43 -7.46
N LYS A 97 -23.23 -18.89 -7.17
CA LYS A 97 -24.33 -18.05 -6.68
C LYS A 97 -24.72 -18.51 -5.27
N ILE A 98 -24.91 -17.55 -4.39
CA ILE A 98 -25.27 -17.77 -2.98
C ILE A 98 -26.53 -16.99 -2.70
N LYS A 99 -27.54 -17.64 -2.13
CA LYS A 99 -28.72 -16.96 -1.60
C LYS A 99 -28.64 -16.99 -0.09
N GLY A 100 -28.84 -15.86 0.56
CA GLY A 100 -28.72 -15.77 2.00
C GLY A 100 -29.28 -14.48 2.58
N GLN A 101 -29.27 -14.41 3.90
CA GLN A 101 -29.70 -13.23 4.64
C GLN A 101 -28.49 -12.54 5.27
N VAL A 102 -28.44 -11.20 5.18
CA VAL A 102 -27.39 -10.42 5.83
C VAL A 102 -27.55 -10.53 7.35
N VAL A 103 -26.60 -11.16 8.03
CA VAL A 103 -26.59 -11.33 9.49
C VAL A 103 -25.56 -10.47 10.19
N GLY A 104 -24.50 -10.08 9.47
CA GLY A 104 -23.44 -9.20 9.97
C GLY A 104 -23.00 -8.20 8.91
N LYS A 105 -22.63 -7.00 9.33
CA LYS A 105 -22.06 -5.96 8.47
C LYS A 105 -21.20 -5.04 9.30
N ASN A 106 -20.02 -4.72 8.78
CA ASN A 106 -19.20 -3.60 9.25
C ASN A 106 -18.56 -2.90 8.04
N LYS A 107 -17.56 -2.04 8.30
CA LYS A 107 -16.84 -1.29 7.25
C LYS A 107 -15.95 -2.15 6.35
N ASN A 108 -15.61 -3.37 6.76
CA ASN A 108 -14.64 -4.23 6.07
C ASN A 108 -15.29 -5.44 5.39
N PHE A 109 -16.39 -5.95 5.93
CA PHE A 109 -17.06 -7.14 5.41
C PHE A 109 -18.57 -7.16 5.67
N ILE A 110 -19.25 -8.00 4.87
CA ILE A 110 -20.62 -8.43 5.13
C ILE A 110 -20.63 -9.93 5.41
N THR A 111 -21.54 -10.41 6.25
CA THR A 111 -21.74 -11.83 6.53
C THR A 111 -23.14 -12.24 6.13
N LEU A 112 -23.24 -13.26 5.29
CA LEU A 112 -24.49 -13.86 4.86
C LEU A 112 -24.71 -15.19 5.60
N GLN A 113 -25.93 -15.39 6.08
CA GLN A 113 -26.45 -16.69 6.48
C GLN A 113 -27.08 -17.35 5.25
N ALA A 114 -26.44 -18.39 4.74
CA ALA A 114 -27.00 -19.29 3.74
C ALA A 114 -27.82 -20.41 4.43
N LEU A 115 -28.25 -21.43 3.68
CA LEU A 115 -29.10 -22.50 4.22
C LEU A 115 -28.48 -23.22 5.43
N ASN A 116 -27.20 -23.60 5.33
CA ASN A 116 -26.52 -24.45 6.31
C ASN A 116 -25.17 -23.89 6.80
N TYR A 117 -24.79 -22.69 6.38
CA TYR A 117 -23.52 -22.05 6.79
C TYR A 117 -23.64 -20.53 6.79
N LYS A 118 -22.65 -19.88 7.43
CA LYS A 118 -22.41 -18.44 7.33
C LYS A 118 -21.12 -18.20 6.56
N GLU A 119 -21.11 -17.20 5.71
CA GLU A 119 -19.93 -16.83 4.92
C GLU A 119 -19.78 -15.31 4.92
N SER A 120 -18.54 -14.84 5.03
CA SER A 120 -18.21 -13.42 5.06
C SER A 120 -17.49 -13.03 3.79
N PHE A 121 -17.86 -11.87 3.24
CA PHE A 121 -17.32 -11.32 2.00
C PHE A 121 -16.73 -9.94 2.29
N LEU A 122 -15.52 -9.68 1.80
CA LEU A 122 -14.85 -8.41 2.03
C LEU A 122 -15.46 -7.33 1.15
N VAL A 123 -15.52 -6.10 1.65
CA VAL A 123 -15.97 -4.95 0.86
C VAL A 123 -15.09 -4.76 -0.39
N SER A 124 -13.81 -5.09 -0.29
CA SER A 124 -12.86 -5.09 -1.42
C SER A 124 -13.31 -6.00 -2.55
N ASP A 125 -13.92 -7.14 -2.25
CA ASP A 125 -14.35 -8.11 -3.27
C ASP A 125 -15.49 -7.55 -4.12
N PHE A 126 -16.32 -6.70 -3.53
CA PHE A 126 -17.38 -6.03 -4.25
C PHE A 126 -16.90 -4.82 -5.03
N TYR A 127 -15.97 -4.07 -4.44
CA TYR A 127 -15.32 -2.96 -5.14
C TYR A 127 -14.59 -3.45 -6.41
N SER A 128 -13.90 -4.59 -6.32
CA SER A 128 -13.20 -5.20 -7.46
C SER A 128 -14.12 -5.98 -8.42
N GLY A 129 -15.40 -6.14 -8.09
CA GLY A 129 -16.38 -6.88 -8.91
C GLY A 129 -16.27 -8.40 -8.83
N VAL A 130 -15.41 -8.93 -7.96
CA VAL A 130 -15.33 -10.38 -7.64
C VAL A 130 -16.63 -10.85 -7.01
N SER A 131 -17.22 -10.04 -6.12
CA SER A 131 -18.52 -10.30 -5.51
C SER A 131 -19.55 -9.28 -6.01
N GLN A 132 -20.72 -9.74 -6.44
CA GLN A 132 -21.80 -8.86 -6.88
C GLN A 132 -23.12 -9.28 -6.26
N ILE A 133 -23.85 -8.32 -5.68
CA ILE A 133 -25.26 -8.54 -5.30
C ILE A 133 -26.10 -8.52 -6.58
N LEU A 134 -26.88 -9.57 -6.77
CA LEU A 134 -27.89 -9.68 -7.82
C LEU A 134 -29.21 -9.20 -7.22
N ASP A 135 -29.86 -8.25 -7.90
CA ASP A 135 -31.21 -7.78 -7.56
C ASP A 135 -32.28 -8.87 -7.73
#